data_AF-A0AAD3N270-F1
#
_entry.id   AF-A0AAD3N270-F1
#
_cell.length_a   1.000
_cell.length_b   1.000
_cell.length_c   1.000
_cell.angle_alpha   90.00
_cell.angle_beta   90.00
_cell.angle_gamma   90.00
#
_symmetry.space_group_name_H-M   'P 1'
#
loop_
_entity.id
_entity.type
_entity.pdbx_description
1 polymer ?
#
loop_
_entity_poly.entity_id
_entity_poly.type
_entity_poly.pdbx_seq_one_letter_code
_entity_poly.pdbx_strand_id
1 'polypeptide(L)'
;MCGLGWGQACRYWNTENFTYCRQLFSVSAWINEIFKDTTEQPLVHRALLILLWIQPPCLVAVQTGQRAGGWHQKSQGELRFSRVKLTIDAMEFKKGGKEQLKKSKLSPDAISQLAFQMGFLRQYGETVATYESCSTAAFKHGRTETIRPATIHTKRCSHAFVCQPDSIAEHAQ
;
A
#
# COMPACT_ATOMS: atom_id res chain seq x y z
N MET A 1 1.58 -39.25 7.02
CA MET A 1 2.79 -39.31 7.86
C MET A 1 3.38 -37.91 7.94
N CYS A 2 3.53 -37.42 9.17
CA CYS A 2 3.91 -36.05 9.53
C CYS A 2 5.43 -35.80 9.37
N GLY A 3 5.79 -34.52 9.37
CA GLY A 3 7.11 -34.01 9.82
C GLY A 3 8.03 -33.59 8.67
N LEU A 4 8.79 -32.49 8.70
CA LEU A 4 9.17 -31.52 9.72
C LEU A 4 9.65 -30.26 8.97
N GLY A 5 9.53 -29.08 9.59
CA GLY A 5 10.16 -27.87 9.04
C GLY A 5 9.61 -26.52 9.51
N TRP A 6 8.72 -26.49 10.51
CA TRP A 6 8.31 -25.25 11.17
C TRP A 6 9.04 -25.15 12.50
N GLY A 7 10.21 -24.49 12.50
CA GLY A 7 10.99 -24.41 13.73
C GLY A 7 12.26 -23.60 13.60
N GLN A 8 12.16 -22.33 13.21
CA GLN A 8 13.12 -21.25 13.57
C GLN A 8 12.76 -19.93 12.86
N ALA A 9 11.64 -19.31 13.25
CA ALA A 9 11.38 -17.89 12.97
C ALA A 9 10.43 -17.23 13.98
N CYS A 10 10.33 -17.78 15.19
CA CYS A 10 9.50 -17.21 16.28
C CYS A 10 10.39 -16.71 17.42
N ARG A 11 11.14 -15.64 17.19
CA ARG A 11 11.60 -14.72 18.26
C ARG A 11 11.66 -13.32 17.65
N TYR A 12 10.91 -12.40 18.26
CA TYR A 12 10.55 -11.03 17.79
C TYR A 12 9.33 -10.92 16.87
N TRP A 13 8.14 -11.20 17.41
CA TRP A 13 6.94 -10.45 17.01
C TRP A 13 6.27 -9.89 18.25
N ASN A 14 6.36 -8.57 18.38
CA ASN A 14 5.74 -7.77 19.42
C ASN A 14 4.20 -7.89 19.31
N THR A 15 3.51 -8.02 20.44
CA THR A 15 2.08 -8.36 20.56
C THR A 15 1.08 -7.25 20.18
N GLU A 16 1.48 -6.19 19.47
CA GLU A 16 0.65 -5.01 19.22
C GLU A 16 0.04 -4.89 17.81
N ASN A 17 0.20 -5.88 16.93
CA ASN A 17 -0.35 -5.84 15.56
C ASN A 17 -1.66 -6.63 15.38
N PHE A 18 -2.68 -6.33 16.19
CA PHE A 18 -3.86 -7.19 16.30
C PHE A 18 -5.06 -6.91 15.36
N THR A 19 -5.04 -5.88 14.49
CA THR A 19 -6.31 -5.43 13.84
C THR A 19 -6.23 -4.95 12.37
N TYR A 20 -5.15 -5.19 11.63
CA TYR A 20 -4.89 -4.39 10.42
C TYR A 20 -5.80 -4.63 9.19
N CYS A 21 -6.18 -5.88 8.87
CA CYS A 21 -6.82 -6.13 7.57
C CYS A 21 -8.30 -5.73 7.48
N ARG A 22 -9.12 -6.04 8.50
CA ARG A 22 -10.52 -5.56 8.54
C ARG A 22 -10.59 -4.03 8.55
N GLN A 23 -9.63 -3.38 9.22
CA GLN A 23 -9.53 -1.93 9.24
C GLN A 23 -9.30 -1.34 7.84
N LEU A 24 -8.39 -1.91 7.04
CA LEU A 24 -8.12 -1.39 5.68
C LEU A 24 -9.33 -1.48 4.74
N PHE A 25 -10.04 -2.61 4.71
CA PHE A 25 -11.27 -2.74 3.91
C PHE A 25 -12.37 -1.80 4.38
N SER A 26 -12.53 -1.67 5.69
CA SER A 26 -13.52 -0.75 6.27
C SER A 26 -13.22 0.71 5.93
N VAL A 27 -11.95 1.13 5.97
CA VAL A 27 -11.54 2.49 5.62
C VAL A 27 -11.79 2.77 4.14
N SER A 28 -11.41 1.85 3.26
CA SER A 28 -11.66 2.02 1.81
C SER A 28 -13.15 2.06 1.48
N ALA A 29 -13.95 1.16 2.07
CA ALA A 29 -15.41 1.17 1.90
C ALA A 29 -16.02 2.50 2.39
N TRP A 30 -15.64 2.94 3.59
CA TRP A 30 -16.12 4.20 4.15
C TRP A 30 -15.74 5.41 3.28
N ILE A 31 -14.50 5.49 2.79
CA ILE A 31 -14.07 6.57 1.88
C ILE A 31 -14.92 6.56 0.60
N ASN A 32 -15.17 5.39 0.02
CA ASN A 32 -15.98 5.28 -1.18
C ASN A 32 -17.44 5.67 -0.94
N GLU A 33 -18.01 5.29 0.20
CA GLU A 33 -19.36 5.69 0.61
C GLU A 33 -19.47 7.20 0.83
N ILE A 34 -18.55 7.81 1.58
CA ILE A 34 -18.51 9.26 1.81
C ILE A 34 -18.35 10.00 0.48
N PHE A 35 -17.44 9.53 -0.38
CA PHE A 35 -17.25 10.14 -1.70
C PHE A 35 -18.54 10.10 -2.52
N LYS A 36 -19.23 8.95 -2.53
CA LYS A 36 -20.51 8.80 -3.24
C LYS A 36 -21.59 9.70 -2.65
N ASP A 37 -21.79 9.67 -1.34
CA ASP A 37 -22.81 10.46 -0.63
C ASP A 37 -22.62 11.97 -0.87
N THR A 38 -21.40 12.45 -0.67
CA THR A 38 -21.08 13.89 -0.83
C THR A 38 -21.11 14.39 -2.26
N THR A 39 -20.96 13.50 -3.26
CA THR A 39 -21.00 13.90 -4.68
C THR A 39 -22.39 13.74 -5.29
N GLU A 40 -23.17 12.72 -4.91
CA GLU A 40 -24.51 12.48 -5.46
C GLU A 40 -25.62 13.23 -4.71
N GLN A 41 -25.53 13.34 -3.39
CA GLN A 41 -26.57 13.94 -2.54
C GLN A 41 -25.98 14.95 -1.54
N PRO A 42 -25.34 16.05 -2.01
CA PRO A 42 -24.75 17.03 -1.11
C PRO A 42 -25.83 17.71 -0.26
N LEU A 43 -25.71 17.59 1.06
CA LEU A 43 -26.62 18.20 2.03
C LEU A 43 -26.65 19.73 1.96
N VAL A 44 -25.60 20.35 1.42
CA VAL A 44 -25.49 21.81 1.30
C VAL A 44 -25.10 22.17 -0.14
N HIS A 45 -25.99 22.88 -0.82
CA HIS A 45 -25.68 23.48 -2.12
C HIS A 45 -24.99 24.83 -1.93
N ARG A 46 -24.05 25.20 -2.81
CA ARG A 46 -23.27 26.45 -2.72
C ARG A 46 -24.15 27.71 -2.58
N ALA A 47 -25.35 27.68 -3.14
CA ALA A 47 -26.34 28.77 -3.05
C ALA A 47 -26.93 29.01 -1.65
N LEU A 48 -26.89 28.01 -0.76
CA LEU A 48 -27.47 28.10 0.60
C LEU A 48 -26.51 28.69 1.64
N LEU A 49 -25.22 28.84 1.29
CA LEU A 49 -24.16 29.31 2.21
C LEU A 49 -24.35 30.76 2.68
N ILE A 50 -25.14 31.56 1.95
CA ILE A 50 -25.37 32.98 2.26
C ILE A 50 -26.30 33.15 3.48
N LEU A 51 -27.06 32.11 3.86
CA LEU A 51 -28.09 32.19 4.91
C LEU A 51 -27.71 31.52 6.24
N LEU A 52 -26.53 30.88 6.32
CA LEU A 52 -26.13 30.13 7.51
C LEU A 52 -25.38 31.03 8.50
N TRP A 53 -26.01 31.31 9.64
CA TRP A 53 -25.33 31.88 10.81
C TRP A 53 -24.42 30.82 11.42
N ILE A 54 -23.13 30.86 11.08
CA ILE A 54 -22.13 29.94 11.61
C ILE A 54 -21.68 30.43 12.99
N GLN A 55 -22.04 29.68 14.03
CA GLN A 55 -21.48 29.91 15.36
C GLN A 55 -19.96 29.63 15.33
N PRO A 56 -19.14 30.44 16.00
CA PRO A 56 -17.70 30.20 16.04
C PRO A 56 -17.40 28.82 16.64
N PRO A 57 -16.40 28.08 16.11
CA PRO A 57 -16.07 26.76 16.61
C PRO A 57 -15.66 26.80 18.09
N CYS A 58 -16.03 25.76 18.84
CA CYS A 58 -15.62 25.61 20.23
C CYS A 58 -14.10 25.37 20.31
N LEU A 59 -13.38 26.27 20.98
CA LEU A 59 -11.93 26.17 21.15
C LEU A 59 -11.61 25.22 22.30
N VAL A 60 -10.95 24.10 21.99
CA VAL A 60 -10.44 23.17 23.00
C VAL A 60 -9.05 23.65 23.45
N ALA A 61 -9.01 24.32 24.60
CA ALA A 61 -7.76 24.74 25.22
C ALA A 61 -7.14 23.58 26.01
N VAL A 62 -5.95 23.14 25.60
CA VAL A 62 -5.16 22.14 26.33
C VAL A 62 -4.06 22.84 27.11
N GLN A 63 -4.17 22.84 28.45
CA GLN A 63 -3.10 23.33 29.31
C GLN A 63 -2.01 22.26 29.44
N THR A 64 -0.76 22.65 29.15
CA THR A 64 0.39 21.74 29.19
C THR A 64 1.40 22.20 30.23
N GLY A 65 1.88 21.27 31.06
CA GLY A 65 2.96 21.54 32.02
C GLY A 65 4.33 21.59 31.36
N GLN A 66 5.34 22.12 32.07
CA GLN A 66 6.71 22.27 31.55
C GLN A 66 7.31 20.97 30.99
N ARG A 67 7.02 19.82 31.62
CA ARG A 67 7.47 18.50 31.15
C ARG A 67 6.89 18.16 29.77
N ALA A 68 5.62 18.48 29.51
CA ALA A 68 4.98 18.28 28.21
C ALA A 68 5.61 19.15 27.10
N GLY A 69 6.11 20.35 27.44
CA GLY A 69 6.86 21.19 26.52
C GLY A 69 8.17 20.55 26.04
N GLY A 70 8.90 19.87 26.94
CA GLY A 70 10.12 19.12 26.58
C GLY A 70 9.83 17.94 25.64
N TRP A 71 8.77 17.17 25.92
CA TRP A 71 8.33 16.09 25.01
C TRP A 71 7.92 16.63 23.64
N HIS A 72 7.20 17.75 23.61
CA HIS A 72 6.79 18.38 22.36
C HIS A 72 7.99 18.74 21.49
N GLN A 73 9.00 19.42 22.05
CA GLN A 73 10.20 19.80 21.30
C GLN A 73 10.96 18.57 20.79
N LYS A 74 11.11 17.53 21.62
CA LYS A 74 11.75 16.27 21.22
C LYS A 74 11.01 15.60 20.06
N SER A 75 9.69 15.44 20.17
CA SER A 75 8.85 14.85 19.13
C SER A 75 8.89 15.67 17.84
N GLN A 76 8.88 17.00 17.92
CA GLN A 76 9.01 17.86 16.74
C GLN A 76 10.36 17.66 16.03
N GLY A 77 11.45 17.49 16.78
CA GLY A 77 12.77 17.18 16.23
C GLY A 77 12.80 15.83 15.48
N GLU A 78 12.27 14.78 16.10
CA GLU A 78 12.20 13.43 15.52
C GLU A 78 11.29 13.37 14.27
N LEU A 79 10.14 14.05 14.33
CA LEU A 79 9.22 14.18 13.20
C LEU A 79 9.88 14.92 12.03
N ARG A 80 10.59 16.01 12.31
CA ARG A 80 11.30 16.78 11.28
C ARG A 80 12.35 15.91 10.59
N PHE A 81 13.15 15.17 11.35
CA PHE A 81 14.16 14.27 10.79
C PHE A 81 13.54 13.20 9.88
N SER A 82 12.44 12.58 10.32
CA SER A 82 11.73 11.56 9.55
C SER A 82 11.13 12.12 8.25
N ARG A 83 10.59 13.35 8.30
CA ARG A 83 10.01 14.03 7.12
C ARG A 83 11.05 14.34 6.04
N VAL A 84 12.27 14.76 6.43
CA VAL A 84 13.31 15.11 5.44
C VAL A 84 13.85 13.88 4.71
N LYS A 85 13.77 12.68 5.31
CA LYS A 85 14.24 11.44 4.69
C LYS A 85 13.26 10.82 3.68
N LEU A 86 11.98 11.16 3.77
CA LEU A 86 10.93 10.54 2.95
C LEU A 86 10.83 11.24 1.58
N THR A 87 11.04 10.49 0.50
CA THR A 87 10.80 10.94 -0.88
C THR A 87 9.62 10.17 -1.46
N ILE A 88 8.68 10.88 -2.08
CA ILE A 88 7.48 10.32 -2.71
C ILE A 88 7.37 10.87 -4.13
N ASP A 89 7.15 9.98 -5.08
CA ASP A 89 6.84 10.33 -6.47
C ASP A 89 5.77 9.37 -7.01
N ALA A 90 5.07 9.75 -8.07
CA ALA A 90 3.97 8.99 -8.66
C ALA A 90 4.05 8.95 -10.18
N MET A 91 3.77 7.77 -10.75
CA MET A 91 3.75 7.56 -12.20
C MET A 91 2.39 7.01 -12.65
N GLU A 92 1.88 7.52 -13.77
CA GLU A 92 0.66 7.03 -14.42
C GLU A 92 1.00 6.35 -15.75
N PHE A 93 0.77 5.05 -15.85
CA PHE A 93 0.98 4.28 -17.08
C PHE A 93 -0.29 4.28 -17.95
N LYS A 94 -0.26 5.00 -19.09
CA LYS A 94 -1.43 5.21 -19.97
C LYS A 94 -1.51 4.27 -21.18
N LYS A 95 -0.46 3.49 -21.46
CA LYS A 95 -0.40 2.66 -22.69
C LYS A 95 -1.23 1.36 -22.59
N GLY A 96 -1.71 1.02 -21.40
CA GLY A 96 -2.52 -0.17 -21.22
C GLY A 96 -3.14 -0.33 -19.84
N GLY A 97 -3.78 -1.48 -19.61
CA GLY A 97 -4.43 -1.75 -18.33
C GLY A 97 -5.15 -3.10 -18.25
N LYS A 98 -6.07 -3.20 -17.28
CA LYS A 98 -6.78 -4.43 -16.90
C LYS A 98 -7.42 -5.15 -18.09
N GLU A 99 -8.05 -4.44 -19.00
CA GLU A 99 -8.78 -5.06 -20.13
C GLU A 99 -7.85 -5.75 -21.12
N GLN A 100 -6.73 -5.12 -21.49
CA GLN A 100 -5.75 -5.71 -22.40
C GLN A 100 -5.09 -6.95 -21.78
N LEU A 101 -4.69 -6.86 -20.51
CA LEU A 101 -4.07 -7.99 -19.81
C LEU A 101 -5.03 -9.19 -19.72
N LYS A 102 -6.32 -8.94 -19.47
CA LYS A 102 -7.34 -9.99 -19.47
C LYS A 102 -7.52 -10.64 -20.85
N LYS A 103 -7.44 -9.88 -21.95
CA LYS A 103 -7.49 -10.44 -23.32
C LYS A 103 -6.32 -11.40 -23.58
N SER A 104 -5.15 -11.08 -23.04
CA SER A 104 -3.96 -11.96 -23.08
C SER A 104 -3.97 -13.08 -22.04
N LYS A 105 -5.07 -13.25 -21.29
CA LYS A 105 -5.20 -14.24 -20.18
C LYS A 105 -4.16 -14.07 -19.08
N LEU A 106 -3.71 -12.83 -18.84
CA LEU A 106 -2.77 -12.48 -17.80
C LEU A 106 -3.48 -11.80 -16.63
N SER A 107 -3.09 -12.16 -15.40
CA SER A 107 -3.56 -11.46 -14.20
C SER A 107 -2.95 -10.06 -14.15
N PRO A 108 -3.77 -8.98 -14.11
CA PRO A 108 -3.25 -7.62 -14.02
C PRO A 108 -2.35 -7.40 -12.80
N ASP A 109 -2.72 -8.01 -11.68
CA ASP A 109 -1.98 -7.93 -10.44
C ASP A 109 -0.61 -8.63 -10.55
N ALA A 110 -0.57 -9.85 -11.09
CA ALA A 110 0.68 -10.58 -11.31
C ALA A 110 1.64 -9.83 -12.25
N ILE A 111 1.10 -9.14 -13.26
CA ILE A 111 1.91 -8.33 -14.18
C ILE A 111 2.46 -7.08 -13.49
N SER A 112 1.67 -6.41 -12.65
CA SER A 112 2.17 -5.29 -11.82
C SER A 112 3.29 -5.75 -10.88
N GLN A 113 3.11 -6.89 -10.20
CA GLN A 113 4.15 -7.48 -9.34
C GLN A 113 5.42 -7.83 -10.13
N LEU A 114 5.28 -8.42 -11.32
CA LEU A 114 6.41 -8.70 -12.20
C LEU A 114 7.13 -7.41 -12.62
N ALA A 115 6.39 -6.34 -12.94
CA ALA A 115 6.98 -5.06 -13.30
C ALA A 115 7.83 -4.48 -12.15
N PHE A 116 7.39 -4.62 -10.90
CA PHE A 116 8.21 -4.24 -9.74
C PHE A 116 9.47 -5.10 -9.61
N GLN A 117 9.39 -6.42 -9.80
CA GLN A 117 10.58 -7.29 -9.80
C GLN A 117 11.58 -6.90 -10.89
N MET A 118 11.10 -6.64 -12.12
CA MET A 118 11.94 -6.21 -13.24
C MET A 118 12.55 -4.84 -13.01
N GLY A 119 11.77 -3.88 -12.52
CA GLY A 119 12.25 -2.53 -12.21
C GLY A 119 13.32 -2.54 -11.13
N PHE A 120 13.10 -3.31 -10.06
CA PHE A 120 14.07 -3.47 -8.99
C PHE A 120 15.36 -4.14 -9.47
N LEU A 121 15.25 -5.24 -10.24
CA LEU A 121 16.40 -5.92 -10.84
C LEU A 121 17.18 -4.98 -11.77
N ARG A 122 16.50 -4.17 -12.58
CA ARG A 122 17.13 -3.21 -13.49
C ARG A 122 17.85 -2.09 -12.73
N GLN A 123 17.30 -1.63 -11.60
CA GLN A 123 17.86 -0.53 -10.83
C GLN A 123 19.02 -0.96 -9.91
N TYR A 124 18.92 -2.15 -9.31
CA TYR A 124 19.83 -2.59 -8.25
C TYR A 124 20.60 -3.88 -8.57
N GLY A 125 20.25 -4.61 -9.63
CA GLY A 125 20.95 -5.84 -10.05
C GLY A 125 20.59 -7.09 -9.26
N GLU A 126 19.64 -7.04 -8.32
CA GLU A 126 19.30 -8.15 -7.43
C GLU A 126 17.79 -8.44 -7.37
N THR A 127 17.44 -9.63 -6.88
CA THR A 127 16.06 -9.99 -6.51
C THR A 127 15.95 -10.07 -5.00
N VAL A 128 14.97 -9.39 -4.41
CA VAL A 128 14.84 -9.24 -2.96
C VAL A 128 13.52 -9.79 -2.42
N ALA A 129 13.46 -10.02 -1.11
CA ALA A 129 12.24 -10.44 -0.42
C ALA A 129 11.13 -9.41 -0.64
N THR A 130 10.05 -9.83 -1.28
CA THR A 130 8.91 -8.97 -1.60
C THR A 130 7.70 -9.38 -0.75
N TYR A 131 6.93 -8.38 -0.31
CA TYR A 131 5.74 -8.54 0.51
C TYR A 131 4.54 -7.97 -0.25
N GLU A 132 3.49 -8.78 -0.36
CA GLU A 132 2.19 -8.35 -0.86
C GLU A 132 1.11 -8.78 0.12
N SER A 133 0.24 -7.85 0.51
CA SER A 133 -0.85 -8.13 1.44
C SER A 133 -2.03 -8.81 0.73
N CYS A 134 -2.48 -9.95 1.25
CA CYS A 134 -3.68 -10.64 0.82
C CYS A 134 -4.72 -10.66 1.94
N SER A 135 -6.00 -10.47 1.62
CA SER A 135 -7.06 -10.50 2.62
C SER A 135 -7.49 -11.92 2.97
N THR A 136 -7.64 -12.21 4.25
CA THR A 136 -8.30 -13.44 4.75
C THR A 136 -9.66 -13.13 5.37
N ALA A 137 -10.26 -11.97 5.10
CA ALA A 137 -11.51 -11.50 5.70
C ALA A 137 -12.72 -12.44 5.49
N ALA A 138 -12.63 -13.37 4.53
CA ALA A 138 -13.62 -14.44 4.32
C ALA A 138 -13.74 -15.40 5.52
N PHE A 139 -12.72 -15.50 6.37
CA PHE A 139 -12.72 -16.34 7.56
C PHE A 139 -13.13 -15.55 8.81
N LYS A 140 -13.64 -16.25 9.84
CA LYS A 140 -14.00 -15.64 11.12
C LYS A 140 -12.75 -14.98 11.74
N HIS A 141 -12.84 -13.68 12.01
CA HIS A 141 -11.72 -12.83 12.46
C HIS A 141 -10.51 -12.83 11.50
N GLY A 142 -10.75 -13.08 10.21
CA GLY A 142 -9.75 -13.00 9.16
C GLY A 142 -9.01 -11.66 9.17
N ARG A 143 -7.69 -11.72 8.95
CA ARG A 143 -6.78 -10.57 8.86
C ARG A 143 -6.14 -10.56 7.47
N THR A 144 -4.82 -10.35 7.40
CA THR A 144 -4.01 -10.44 6.18
C THR A 144 -3.23 -11.74 6.19
N GLU A 145 -2.94 -12.26 5.00
CA GLU A 145 -1.79 -13.14 4.78
C GLU A 145 -0.79 -12.52 3.81
N THR A 146 0.41 -13.10 3.73
CA THR A 146 1.48 -12.60 2.86
C THR A 146 1.58 -13.39 1.57
N ILE A 147 1.38 -12.74 0.42
CA ILE A 147 1.81 -13.25 -0.88
C ILE A 147 3.29 -12.89 -1.08
N ARG A 148 4.05 -13.84 -1.63
CA ARG A 148 5.48 -13.70 -1.94
C ARG A 148 5.67 -13.70 -3.46
N PRO A 149 5.56 -12.53 -4.14
CA PRO A 149 5.59 -12.47 -5.60
C PRO A 149 7.00 -12.64 -6.20
N ALA A 150 8.06 -12.51 -5.38
CA ALA A 150 9.42 -12.87 -5.74
C ALA A 150 9.57 -14.40 -5.79
N THR A 151 9.29 -14.98 -6.96
CA THR A 151 9.32 -16.42 -7.23
C THR A 151 10.42 -16.75 -8.23
N ILE A 152 10.70 -18.04 -8.41
CA ILE A 152 11.63 -18.52 -9.44
C ILE A 152 11.17 -18.06 -10.84
N HIS A 153 9.85 -18.04 -11.10
CA HIS A 153 9.30 -17.62 -12.38
C HIS A 153 9.49 -16.14 -12.65
N THR A 154 9.20 -15.28 -11.66
CA THR A 154 9.37 -13.84 -11.82
C THR A 154 10.84 -13.45 -11.90
N LYS A 155 11.72 -14.13 -11.16
CA LYS A 155 13.18 -13.98 -11.31
C LYS A 155 13.64 -14.34 -12.72
N ARG A 156 13.28 -15.52 -13.22
CA ARG A 156 13.68 -15.98 -14.56
C ARG A 156 13.18 -15.04 -15.66
N CYS A 157 11.91 -14.63 -15.58
CA CYS A 157 11.33 -13.67 -16.51
C CYS A 157 12.09 -12.34 -16.46
N SER A 158 12.33 -11.80 -15.25
CA SER A 158 13.05 -10.54 -15.10
C SER A 158 14.46 -10.59 -15.66
N HIS A 159 15.21 -11.67 -15.42
CA HIS A 159 16.54 -11.84 -16.01
C HIS A 159 16.50 -11.90 -17.54
N ALA A 160 15.50 -12.57 -18.14
CA ALA A 160 15.37 -12.60 -19.58
C ALA A 160 15.17 -11.17 -20.14
N PHE A 161 14.22 -10.41 -19.59
CA PHE A 161 13.92 -9.06 -20.07
C PHE A 161 15.01 -8.02 -19.78
N VAL A 162 15.74 -8.16 -18.67
CA VAL A 162 16.71 -7.14 -18.21
C VAL A 162 18.14 -7.46 -18.63
N CYS A 163 18.56 -8.73 -18.54
CA CYS A 163 19.95 -9.13 -18.76
C CYS A 163 20.20 -9.73 -20.15
N GLN A 164 19.15 -10.21 -20.83
CA GLN A 164 19.27 -10.87 -22.14
C GLN A 164 18.19 -10.35 -23.11
N PRO A 165 18.14 -9.04 -23.39
CA PRO A 165 17.11 -8.49 -24.27
C PRO A 165 17.21 -9.01 -25.71
N ASP A 166 18.43 -9.27 -26.19
CA ASP A 166 18.69 -9.66 -27.59
C ASP A 166 18.20 -11.08 -27.92
N SER A 167 18.23 -12.00 -26.95
CA SER A 167 17.77 -13.39 -27.15
C SER A 167 16.24 -13.51 -27.25
N ILE A 168 15.49 -12.49 -26.82
CA ILE A 168 14.02 -12.48 -26.91
C ILE A 168 13.57 -12.07 -28.32
N ALA A 169 14.34 -11.21 -29.01
CA ALA A 169 13.99 -10.70 -30.32
C ALA A 169 14.00 -11.79 -31.41
N GLU A 170 14.89 -12.78 -31.32
CA GLU A 170 15.00 -13.88 -32.28
C GLU A 170 13.85 -14.90 -32.19
N HIS A 171 13.17 -15.00 -31.04
CA HIS A 171 12.07 -15.95 -30.83
C HIS A 171 10.67 -15.36 -31.01
N ALA A 172 10.56 -14.06 -31.29
CA ALA A 172 9.29 -13.35 -31.49
C ALA A 172 8.87 -13.23 -32.97
N GLN A 173 9.58 -13.89 -33.88
CA GLN A 173 9.24 -14.08 -35.30
C GLN A 173 8.57 -15.44 -35.53
#